data_AF-A0A355F3W6-F1
#
_entry.id   AF-A0A355F3W6-F1
#
_cell.length_a   1.000
_cell.length_b   1.000
_cell.length_c   1.000
_cell.angle_alpha   90.00
_cell.angle_beta   90.00
_cell.angle_gamma   90.00
#
_symmetry.space_group_name_H-M   'P 1'
#
loop_
_entity.id
_entity.type
_entity.pdbx_description
1 polymer ?
#
loop_
_entity_poly.entity_id
_entity_poly.type
_entity_poly.pdbx_seq_one_letter_code
_entity_poly.pdbx_strand_id
1 'polypeptide(L)' 'ATTRAGLVSAPLRARFGIVHRLEFYRPEELTLIVQRSARLLNVSIDQAGAEEIARRSRGTPRVANRLLR' A
#
# COMPACT_ATOMS: atom_id res chain seq x y z
N ALA A 1 -4.05 -1.44 -8.71
CA ALA A 1 -3.50 -1.10 -10.03
C ALA A 1 -3.42 0.41 -10.08
N THR A 2 -2.23 0.99 -10.04
CA THR A 2 -2.02 2.42 -10.25
C THR A 2 -1.91 2.64 -11.74
N THR A 3 -3.00 3.08 -12.38
CA THR A 3 -2.98 3.43 -13.80
C THR A 3 -2.05 4.61 -13.99
N ARG A 4 -1.00 4.45 -14.81
CA ARG A 4 -0.11 5.56 -15.14
C ARG A 4 -0.89 6.55 -16.00
N ALA A 5 -0.85 7.84 -15.66
CA ALA A 5 -1.57 8.90 -16.39
C ALA A 5 -1.18 9.00 -17.88
N GLY A 6 0.02 8.52 -18.25
CA GLY A 6 0.46 8.43 -19.65
C GLY A 6 -0.20 7.32 -20.47
N LEU A 7 -0.88 6.36 -19.81
CA LEU A 7 -1.67 5.31 -20.47
C LEU A 7 -3.13 5.71 -20.69
N VAL A 8 -3.51 6.92 -20.26
CA VAL A 8 -4.85 7.49 -20.44
C VAL A 8 -4.80 8.47 -21.61
N SER A 9 -5.74 8.37 -22.55
CA SER A 9 -5.81 9.26 -23.71
C SER A 9 -5.95 10.72 -23.29
N ALA A 10 -5.37 11.64 -24.07
CA ALA A 10 -5.40 13.07 -23.75
C ALA A 10 -6.82 13.65 -23.58
N PRO A 11 -7.82 13.30 -24.42
CA PRO A 11 -9.18 13.79 -24.24
C PRO A 11 -9.83 13.33 -22.92
N LEU A 12 -9.57 12.09 -22.50
CA LEU A 12 -10.12 11.55 -21.26
C LEU A 12 -9.42 12.12 -20.03
N ARG A 13 -8.10 12.29 -20.10
CA ARG A 13 -7.29 12.88 -19.03
C ARG A 13 -7.69 14.33 -18.72
N ALA A 14 -7.99 15.13 -19.75
CA ALA A 14 -8.41 16.52 -19.61
C ALA A 14 -9.76 16.69 -18.87
N ARG A 15 -10.57 15.62 -18.71
CA ARG A 15 -11.83 15.65 -17.97
C ARG A 15 -11.64 15.54 -16.45
N PHE A 16 -10.44 15.22 -15.97
CA PHE A 16 -10.14 15.14 -14.55
C PHE A 16 -9.50 16.44 -14.06
N GLY A 17 -10.21 17.21 -13.24
CA GLY A 17 -9.73 18.48 -12.67
C GLY A 17 -8.75 18.33 -11.51
N ILE A 18 -8.63 17.12 -10.95
CA ILE A 18 -7.71 16.80 -9.85
C ILE A 18 -6.99 15.49 -10.18
N VAL A 19 -5.67 15.50 -10.11
CA VAL A 19 -4.82 14.34 -10.37
C VAL A 19 -3.96 14.08 -9.15
N HIS A 20 -4.24 12.99 -8.44
CA HIS A 20 -3.37 12.52 -7.37
C HIS A 20 -2.47 11.38 -7.87
N ARG A 21 -1.18 11.51 -7.59
CA ARG A 21 -0.22 10.44 -7.78
C ARG A 21 -0.02 9.73 -6.45
N LEU A 22 -0.29 8.43 -6.44
CA LEU A 22 0.05 7.58 -5.31
C LEU A 22 1.49 7.09 -5.49
N GLU A 23 2.28 7.27 -4.45
CA GLU A 23 3.64 6.74 -4.37
C GLU A 23 3.65 5.42 -3.60
N PHE A 24 4.76 4.69 -3.70
CA PHE A 24 4.96 3.50 -2.89
C PHE A 24 5.20 3.92 -1.43
N TYR A 25 4.62 3.14 -0.52
CA TYR A 25 4.83 3.34 0.91
C TYR A 25 6.23 2.90 1.29
N ARG A 26 6.83 3.62 2.23
CA ARG A 26 8.08 3.22 2.87
C ARG A 26 7.86 2.02 3.79
N PRO A 27 8.91 1.22 4.05
CA PRO A 27 8.81 0.09 4.98
C PRO A 27 8.26 0.51 6.34
N GLU A 28 8.69 1.66 6.87
CA GLU A 28 8.23 2.19 8.16
C GLU A 28 6.71 2.44 8.20
N GLU A 29 6.17 3.02 7.13
CA GLU A 29 4.73 3.29 7.00
C GLU A 29 3.93 1.99 6.84
N LEU A 30 4.49 1.02 6.11
CA LEU A 30 3.88 -0.30 5.97
C LEU A 30 3.87 -1.08 7.27
N THR A 31 4.90 -0.97 8.11
CA THR A 31 4.91 -1.59 9.45
C THR A 31 3.73 -1.12 10.28
N LEU A 32 3.45 0.19 10.29
CA LEU A 32 2.30 0.76 11.00
C LEU A 32 0.97 0.21 10.45
N ILE A 33 0.86 0.08 9.13
CA ILE A 33 -0.33 -0.50 8.48
C ILE A 33 -0.50 -1.97 8.89
N VAL A 34 0.56 -2.77 8.87
CA VAL A 34 0.55 -4.19 9.24
C VAL A 34 0.11 -4.37 10.69
N GLN A 35 0.66 -3.59 11.62
CA GLN A 35 0.28 -3.64 13.04
C GLN A 35 -1.18 -3.26 13.28
N ARG A 36 -1.66 -2.23 12.56
CA ARG A 36 -3.07 -1.86 12.62
C ARG A 36 -3.95 -2.99 12.10
N SER A 37 -3.61 -3.58 10.96
CA SER A 37 -4.35 -4.69 10.38
C SER A 37 -4.35 -5.93 11.28
N ALA A 38 -3.23 -6.23 11.94
CA ALA A 38 -3.13 -7.36 12.86
C ALA A 38 -4.09 -7.18 14.05
N ARG A 39 -4.16 -5.98 14.61
CA ARG A 39 -5.15 -5.63 15.64
C ARG A 39 -6.59 -5.78 15.16
N LEU A 40 -6.90 -5.32 13.95
CA LEU A 40 -8.26 -5.45 13.38
C LEU A 40 -8.66 -6.90 13.10
N LEU A 41 -7.69 -7.77 12.81
CA LEU A 41 -7.89 -9.19 12.53
C LEU A 41 -7.72 -10.08 13.77
N ASN A 42 -7.44 -9.50 14.94
CA ASN A 42 -7.11 -10.22 16.19
C ASN A 42 -5.95 -11.23 16.03
N VAL A 43 -4.95 -10.87 15.22
CA VAL A 43 -3.73 -11.66 15.03
C VAL A 43 -2.61 -11.06 15.89
N SER A 44 -1.94 -11.89 16.68
CA SER A 44 -0.73 -11.51 17.40
C SER A 44 0.45 -11.40 16.44
N ILE A 45 1.15 -10.28 16.48
CA ILE A 45 2.35 -10.04 15.67
C ILE A 45 3.37 -9.23 16.47
N ASP A 46 4.63 -9.64 16.37
CA ASP A 46 5.76 -8.91 16.96
C ASP A 46 6.23 -7.77 16.04
N GLN A 47 6.90 -6.77 16.61
CA GLN A 47 7.47 -5.65 15.86
C GLN A 47 8.34 -6.13 14.68
N ALA A 48 9.25 -7.07 14.94
CA ALA A 48 10.16 -7.60 13.91
C ALA A 48 9.39 -8.35 12.79
N GLY A 49 8.30 -9.04 13.14
CA GLY A 49 7.43 -9.71 12.17
C GLY A 49 6.70 -8.72 11.26
N ALA A 50 6.17 -7.64 11.85
CA ALA A 50 5.51 -6.59 11.09
C ALA A 50 6.46 -5.89 10.11
N GLU A 51 7.70 -5.63 10.54
CA GLU A 51 8.74 -5.04 9.69
C GLU A 51 9.16 -5.98 8.55
N GLU A 52 9.26 -7.28 8.81
CA GLU A 52 9.62 -8.24 7.77
C GLU A 52 8.52 -8.35 6.71
N ILE A 53 7.25 -8.34 7.12
CA ILE A 53 6.11 -8.26 6.19
C ILE A 53 6.19 -6.97 5.39
N ALA A 54 6.42 -5.83 6.04
CA ALA A 54 6.52 -4.53 5.40
C ALA A 54 7.62 -4.50 4.32
N ARG A 55 8.83 -4.99 4.64
CA ARG A 55 9.95 -5.10 3.68
C ARG A 55 9.61 -5.97 2.47
N ARG A 56 8.85 -7.06 2.66
CA ARG A 56 8.44 -7.98 1.58
C ARG A 56 7.21 -7.53 0.79
N SER A 57 6.57 -6.43 1.20
CA SER A 57 5.30 -5.98 0.63
C SER A 57 5.44 -5.09 -0.61
N ARG A 58 6.67 -4.88 -1.09
CA ARG A 58 7.00 -4.11 -2.31
C ARG A 58 6.33 -2.72 -2.32
N GLY A 59 6.32 -2.03 -1.18
CA GLY A 59 5.76 -0.69 -1.07
C GLY A 59 4.22 -0.62 -1.15
N THR A 60 3.51 -1.75 -1.03
CA THR A 60 2.05 -1.79 -1.24
C THR A 60 1.28 -2.35 -0.03
N PRO A 61 0.32 -1.57 0.53
CA PRO A 61 -0.53 -2.01 1.64
C PRO A 61 -1.35 -3.27 1.33
N ARG A 62 -1.79 -3.42 0.07
CA ARG A 62 -2.55 -4.60 -0.36
C ARG A 62 -1.75 -5.89 -0.27
N VAL A 63 -0.44 -5.86 -0.59
CA VAL A 63 0.41 -7.05 -0.46
C VAL A 63 0.71 -7.31 1.02
N ALA A 64 0.94 -6.26 1.81
CA ALA A 64 1.16 -6.38 3.26
C ALA A 64 0.01 -7.09 3.96
N ASN A 65 -1.22 -6.63 3.74
CA ASN A 65 -2.41 -7.26 4.33
C ASN A 65 -2.66 -8.69 3.80
N ARG A 66 -2.20 -9.01 2.58
CA ARG A 66 -2.28 -10.36 2.03
C ARG A 66 -1.28 -11.31 2.68
N LEU A 67 -0.09 -10.82 3.02
CA LEU A 67 0.95 -11.61 3.70
C LEU A 67 0.64 -11.82 5.19
N LEU A 68 -0.14 -10.93 5.78
CA LEU A 68 -0.56 -11.01 7.18
C LEU A 68 -1.67 -12.04 7.43
N ARG A 69 -2.51 -12.32 6.43
CA ARG A 69 -3.60 -13.29 6.50
C ARG A 69 -3.11 -14.68 6.08
#